data_AF-A0A1X2GFU7-F1
#
_entry.id   AF-A0A1X2GFU7-F1
#
_cell.length_a   1.000
_cell.length_b   1.000
_cell.length_c   1.000
_cell.angle_alpha   90.00
_cell.angle_beta   90.00
_cell.angle_gamma   90.00
#
_symmetry.space_group_name_H-M   'P 1'
#
loop_
_entity.id
_entity.type
_entity.pdbx_description
1 polymer ?
#
loop_
_entity_poly.entity_id
_entity_poly.type
_entity_poly.pdbx_seq_one_letter_code
_entity_poly.pdbx_strand_id
1 'polypeptide(L)'
;MDWFALFLIQRIYQSPLLLSIYKAYKYIIHWSTNSSEIYRICHATAKQLLPPVPPNVQDDDAIPLLDRSVSALEQLDERLPPEVVLRIDRSIHHSTKLQAERDQMQSSDVSINALTHAIFTKKHFPGSMSSPEGQVLYVCLARIVDTWRLTREVNDQAGTKYDSTNDHHEEKLLQLWQHLMPATKLEHRLTKQWTDIGFQGQDPATDFRGMGIQGLDDMLYYCKTYPDSAQRTFLTSQHPVSWYPFAIVGINISHFTLQILRNRQIQYYLFKFGIEHDAYQDLYCFLFHRFNDYWTSFDNPRVTVMDFERVFGQFKQVIQLQLFQLVPLYFVLRDNSKEWLDQEDQTTSTLRSR
;
A
#
# COMPACT_ATOMS: atom_id res chain seq x y z
N MET A 1 4.11 19.49 1.33
CA MET A 1 3.84 19.83 -0.09
C MET A 1 2.33 19.93 -0.26
N ASP A 2 1.85 20.83 -1.12
CA ASP A 2 0.42 20.98 -1.42
C ASP A 2 -0.12 19.68 -2.07
N TRP A 3 -1.31 19.22 -1.68
CA TRP A 3 -2.00 18.08 -2.29
C TRP A 3 -2.08 18.22 -3.82
N PHE A 4 -2.16 19.47 -4.31
CA PHE A 4 -2.11 19.78 -5.73
C PHE A 4 -0.82 19.34 -6.41
N ALA A 5 0.33 19.47 -5.75
CA ALA A 5 1.61 19.02 -6.28
C ALA A 5 1.66 17.49 -6.43
N LEU A 6 1.13 16.75 -5.46
CA LEU A 6 1.04 15.28 -5.53
C LEU A 6 0.11 14.81 -6.65
N PHE A 7 -1.03 15.49 -6.79
CA PHE A 7 -1.97 15.25 -7.88
C PHE A 7 -1.33 15.50 -9.25
N LEU A 8 -0.61 16.62 -9.43
CA LEU A 8 0.11 16.91 -10.67
C LEU A 8 1.17 15.86 -10.98
N ILE A 9 1.98 15.47 -9.99
CA ILE A 9 2.99 14.42 -10.17
C ILE A 9 2.29 13.11 -10.59
N GLN A 10 1.18 12.72 -9.98
CA GLN A 10 0.42 11.54 -10.42
C GLN A 10 0.00 11.62 -11.89
N ARG A 11 -0.61 12.74 -12.30
CA ARG A 11 -1.07 12.93 -13.69
C ARG A 11 0.07 12.90 -14.69
N ILE A 12 1.23 13.46 -14.31
CA ILE A 12 2.45 13.42 -15.14
C ILE A 12 2.84 11.98 -15.48
N TYR A 13 2.88 11.08 -14.50
CA TYR A 13 3.34 9.72 -14.73
C TYR A 13 2.27 8.77 -15.29
N GLN A 14 0.98 9.14 -15.20
CA GLN A 14 -0.13 8.37 -15.80
C GLN A 14 -0.41 8.72 -17.27
N SER A 15 0.05 9.87 -17.76
CA SER A 15 -0.16 10.29 -19.16
C SER A 15 1.13 10.23 -19.97
N PRO A 16 1.21 9.47 -21.07
CA PRO A 16 2.40 9.42 -21.93
C PRO A 16 2.82 10.81 -22.46
N LEU A 17 1.84 11.66 -22.75
CA LEU A 17 2.07 13.04 -23.19
C LEU A 17 2.70 13.87 -22.07
N LEU A 18 2.08 13.90 -20.89
CA LEU A 18 2.59 14.68 -19.76
C LEU A 18 3.96 14.16 -19.29
N LEU A 19 4.17 12.85 -19.32
CA LEU A 19 5.46 12.24 -19.02
C LEU A 19 6.55 12.67 -20.02
N SER A 20 6.21 12.78 -21.31
CA SER A 20 7.12 13.22 -22.35
C SER A 20 7.48 14.70 -22.18
N ILE A 21 6.49 15.56 -21.89
CA ILE A 21 6.69 16.97 -21.56
C ILE A 21 7.58 17.10 -20.31
N TYR A 22 7.31 16.31 -19.27
CA TYR A 22 8.11 16.32 -18.04
C TYR A 22 9.55 15.86 -18.30
N LYS A 23 9.77 14.84 -19.13
CA LYS A 23 11.11 14.41 -19.52
C LYS A 23 11.87 15.51 -20.26
N ALA A 24 11.21 16.24 -21.17
CA ALA A 24 11.81 17.38 -21.87
C ALA A 24 12.19 18.50 -20.89
N TYR A 25 11.28 18.89 -19.99
CA TYR A 25 11.57 19.85 -18.91
C TYR A 25 12.79 19.43 -18.07
N LYS A 26 12.87 18.15 -17.68
CA LYS A 26 14.01 17.63 -16.92
C LYS A 26 15.32 17.69 -17.68
N TYR A 27 15.28 17.45 -19.00
CA TYR A 27 16.45 17.55 -19.85
C TYR A 27 16.96 18.99 -19.92
N ILE A 28 16.06 19.98 -20.06
CA ILE A 28 16.41 21.41 -20.04
C ILE A 28 17.07 21.78 -18.70
N ILE A 29 16.49 21.38 -17.58
CA ILE A 29 17.08 21.65 -16.26
C ILE A 29 18.44 20.99 -16.12
N HIS A 30 18.59 19.73 -16.57
CA HIS A 30 19.88 19.05 -16.51
C HIS A 30 20.95 19.82 -17.31
N TRP A 31 20.62 20.28 -18.51
CA TRP A 31 21.51 21.11 -19.31
C TRP A 31 21.91 22.41 -18.61
N SER A 32 20.96 23.06 -17.92
CA SER A 32 21.24 24.32 -17.20
C SER A 32 22.02 24.16 -15.88
N THR A 33 21.83 23.06 -15.16
CA THR A 33 22.34 22.88 -13.78
C THR A 33 23.48 21.87 -13.70
N ASN A 34 23.76 21.16 -14.79
CA ASN A 34 24.67 20.01 -14.86
C ASN A 34 24.44 18.97 -13.75
N SER A 35 23.20 18.82 -13.28
CA SER A 35 22.85 17.95 -12.16
C SER A 35 21.71 17.00 -12.52
N SER A 36 21.62 15.86 -11.83
CA SER A 36 20.50 14.92 -12.02
C SER A 36 19.28 15.31 -11.19
N GLU A 37 18.08 14.89 -11.60
CA GLU A 37 16.85 15.09 -10.82
C GLU A 37 16.95 14.44 -9.44
N ILE A 38 17.48 13.22 -9.38
CA ILE A 38 17.69 12.46 -8.14
C ILE A 38 18.59 13.27 -7.20
N TYR A 39 19.70 13.80 -7.70
CA TYR A 39 20.57 14.67 -6.91
C TYR A 39 19.84 15.92 -6.40
N ARG A 40 19.11 16.63 -7.26
CA ARG A 40 18.39 17.85 -6.83
C ARG A 40 17.36 17.57 -5.72
N ILE A 41 16.68 16.42 -5.79
CA ILE A 41 15.75 16.00 -4.74
C ILE A 41 16.51 15.72 -3.43
N CYS A 42 17.62 14.97 -3.50
CA CYS A 42 18.43 14.65 -2.34
C CYS A 42 19.05 15.91 -1.71
N HIS A 43 19.60 16.82 -2.52
CA HIS A 43 20.20 18.07 -2.08
C HIS A 43 19.19 19.00 -1.39
N ALA A 44 18.01 19.19 -1.99
CA ALA A 44 16.97 20.00 -1.37
C ALA A 44 16.50 19.42 -0.02
N THR A 45 16.39 18.09 0.06
CA THR A 45 15.98 17.38 1.27
C THR A 45 17.05 17.41 2.35
N ALA A 46 18.32 17.17 1.98
CA ALA A 46 19.46 17.21 2.88
C ALA A 46 19.60 18.60 3.51
N LYS A 47 19.47 19.68 2.72
CA LYS A 47 19.48 21.06 3.24
C LYS A 47 18.37 21.35 4.26
N GLN A 48 17.24 20.63 4.17
CA GLN A 48 16.10 20.80 5.07
C GLN A 48 16.23 19.95 6.35
N LEU A 49 16.74 18.71 6.23
CA LEU A 49 16.67 17.73 7.32
C LEU A 49 17.99 17.55 8.08
N LEU A 50 19.12 17.75 7.42
CA LEU A 50 20.45 17.50 7.96
C LEU A 50 21.18 18.81 8.31
N PRO A 51 21.97 18.82 9.39
CA PRO A 51 22.80 19.98 9.73
C PRO A 51 23.87 20.23 8.66
N PRO A 52 24.33 21.48 8.48
CA PRO A 52 25.41 21.79 7.55
C PRO A 52 26.69 21.07 7.97
N VAL A 53 27.35 20.40 7.01
CA VAL A 53 28.65 19.73 7.25
C VAL A 53 29.71 20.81 7.53
N PRO A 54 30.41 20.76 8.67
CA PRO A 54 31.48 21.70 8.94
C PRO A 54 32.63 21.50 7.95
N PRO A 55 33.30 22.58 7.49
CA PRO A 55 34.23 22.55 6.36
C PRO A 55 35.53 21.74 6.58
N ASN A 56 35.72 21.09 7.74
CA ASN A 56 37.02 20.57 8.18
C ASN A 56 37.03 19.08 8.58
N VAL A 57 36.05 18.27 8.15
CA VAL A 57 36.11 16.82 8.37
C VAL A 57 36.90 16.20 7.21
N GLN A 58 38.19 15.95 7.42
CA GLN A 58 39.00 15.08 6.57
C GLN A 58 38.65 13.61 6.88
N ASP A 59 38.60 12.77 5.85
CA ASP A 59 38.13 11.38 5.84
C ASP A 59 38.94 10.37 6.72
N ASP A 60 39.81 10.80 7.63
CA ASP A 60 40.88 9.95 8.20
C ASP A 60 40.75 9.48 9.66
N ASP A 61 39.68 9.79 10.40
CA ASP A 61 39.53 9.30 11.79
C ASP A 61 38.41 8.25 11.95
N ALA A 62 38.75 6.99 11.64
CA ALA A 62 37.94 5.81 11.94
C ALA A 62 38.17 5.38 13.41
N ILE A 63 37.20 5.52 14.35
CA ILE A 63 36.20 4.54 14.86
C ILE A 63 35.65 5.17 16.18
N PRO A 64 34.37 5.01 16.63
CA PRO A 64 33.33 4.05 16.23
C PRO A 64 32.17 4.75 15.50
N LEU A 65 32.30 4.84 14.18
CA LEU A 65 31.36 5.56 13.31
C LEU A 65 30.14 4.71 12.91
N LEU A 66 30.23 3.38 12.95
CA LEU A 66 29.16 2.49 12.49
C LEU A 66 27.88 2.66 13.31
N ASP A 67 27.96 2.58 14.64
CA ASP A 67 26.78 2.68 15.53
C ASP A 67 26.13 4.07 15.47
N ARG A 68 26.95 5.13 15.39
CA ARG A 68 26.48 6.51 15.21
C ARG A 68 25.88 6.74 13.82
N SER A 69 26.42 6.11 12.78
CA SER A 69 25.91 6.22 11.42
C SER A 69 24.58 5.49 11.24
N VAL A 70 24.41 4.33 11.87
CA VAL A 70 23.14 3.58 11.85
C VAL A 70 22.05 4.39 12.56
N SER A 71 22.33 4.87 13.78
CA SER A 71 21.38 5.70 14.52
C SER A 71 21.02 7.01 13.78
N ALA A 72 21.98 7.63 13.09
CA ALA A 72 21.72 8.82 12.29
C ALA A 72 20.86 8.53 11.06
N LEU A 73 21.05 7.38 10.40
CA LEU A 73 20.23 6.96 9.27
C LEU A 73 18.81 6.58 9.70
N GLU A 74 18.64 5.94 10.86
CA GLU A 74 17.32 5.65 11.46
C GLU A 74 16.55 6.96 11.76
N GLN A 75 17.21 7.94 12.40
CA GLN A 75 16.60 9.26 12.64
C GLN A 75 16.26 10.01 11.35
N LEU A 76 17.07 9.85 10.30
CA LEU A 76 16.79 10.42 8.99
C LEU A 76 15.57 9.74 8.35
N ASP A 77 15.46 8.41 8.45
CA ASP A 77 14.34 7.63 7.90
C ASP A 77 13.00 8.03 8.53
N GLU A 78 12.94 8.16 9.85
CA GLU A 78 11.74 8.60 10.57
C GLU A 78 11.25 9.99 10.14
N ARG A 79 12.19 10.89 9.79
CA ARG A 79 11.90 12.28 9.42
C ARG A 79 11.69 12.46 7.92
N LEU A 80 11.94 11.44 7.11
CA LEU A 80 11.96 11.54 5.66
C LEU A 80 10.54 11.64 5.09
N PRO A 81 10.19 12.72 4.36
CA PRO A 81 8.85 12.85 3.81
C PRO A 81 8.56 11.78 2.76
N PRO A 82 7.38 11.13 2.78
CA PRO A 82 7.02 10.07 1.85
C PRO A 82 7.04 10.52 0.38
N GLU A 83 6.79 11.81 0.12
CA GLU A 83 6.84 12.38 -1.21
C GLU A 83 8.27 12.40 -1.80
N VAL A 84 9.29 12.52 -0.95
CA VAL A 84 10.69 12.49 -1.39
C VAL A 84 11.03 11.10 -1.91
N VAL A 85 10.69 10.06 -1.12
CA VAL A 85 10.87 8.65 -1.49
C VAL A 85 10.12 8.33 -2.77
N LEU A 86 8.84 8.73 -2.87
CA LEU A 86 8.02 8.53 -4.05
C LEU A 86 8.60 9.19 -5.31
N ARG A 87 9.13 10.41 -5.19
CA ARG A 87 9.73 11.11 -6.33
C ARG A 87 11.00 10.39 -6.79
N ILE A 88 11.85 9.95 -5.87
CA ILE A 88 13.05 9.18 -6.20
C ILE A 88 12.66 7.85 -6.85
N ASP A 89 11.70 7.12 -6.30
CA ASP A 89 11.17 5.88 -6.89
C ASP A 89 10.72 6.11 -8.34
N ARG A 90 9.90 7.13 -8.60
CA ARG A 90 9.43 7.47 -9.95
C ARG A 90 10.56 7.91 -10.87
N SER A 91 11.54 8.66 -10.37
CA SER A 91 12.73 9.06 -11.14
C SER A 91 13.56 7.85 -11.56
N ILE A 92 13.68 6.85 -10.70
CA ILE A 92 14.36 5.58 -10.99
C ILE A 92 13.51 4.77 -11.97
N HIS A 93 12.24 4.54 -11.65
CA HIS A 93 11.30 3.73 -12.43
C HIS A 93 11.21 4.16 -13.91
N HIS A 94 11.22 5.46 -14.19
CA HIS A 94 11.12 5.98 -15.56
C HIS A 94 12.47 6.37 -16.20
N SER A 95 13.60 6.06 -15.56
CA SER A 95 14.93 6.36 -16.08
C SER A 95 15.38 5.33 -17.11
N THR A 96 15.69 5.79 -18.32
CA THR A 96 16.30 4.93 -19.36
C THR A 96 17.71 4.48 -19.01
N LYS A 97 18.42 5.20 -18.13
CA LYS A 97 19.79 4.89 -17.70
C LYS A 97 19.86 3.90 -16.53
N LEU A 98 18.73 3.59 -15.87
CA LEU A 98 18.70 2.81 -14.61
C LEU A 98 17.92 1.51 -14.78
N GLN A 99 18.04 0.86 -15.93
CA GLN A 99 17.33 -0.41 -16.19
C GLN A 99 17.87 -1.51 -15.27
N ALA A 100 19.19 -1.73 -15.28
CA ALA A 100 19.86 -2.72 -14.42
C ALA A 100 19.58 -2.51 -12.93
N GLU A 101 19.55 -1.27 -12.44
CA GLU A 101 19.26 -0.97 -11.03
C GLU A 101 17.80 -1.32 -10.66
N ARG A 102 16.85 -1.10 -11.58
CA ARG A 102 15.45 -1.50 -11.36
C ARG A 102 15.29 -3.01 -11.34
N ASP A 103 16.05 -3.72 -12.16
CA ASP A 103 16.03 -5.18 -12.19
C ASP A 103 16.67 -5.75 -10.91
N GLN A 104 17.78 -5.13 -10.47
CA GLN A 104 18.44 -5.49 -9.21
C GLN A 104 17.56 -5.21 -7.97
N MET A 105 16.78 -4.13 -7.94
CA MET A 105 15.85 -3.88 -6.82
C MET A 105 14.78 -4.98 -6.67
N GLN A 106 14.45 -5.66 -7.76
CA GLN A 106 13.49 -6.76 -7.75
C GLN A 106 14.12 -8.09 -7.32
N SER A 107 15.44 -8.20 -7.24
CA SER A 107 16.11 -9.42 -6.80
C SER A 107 16.09 -9.60 -5.28
N SER A 108 16.28 -10.84 -4.82
CA SER A 108 16.33 -11.19 -3.39
C SER A 108 17.68 -10.85 -2.74
N ASP A 109 18.75 -10.77 -3.53
CA ASP A 109 20.15 -10.55 -3.13
C ASP A 109 20.60 -9.09 -3.28
N VAL A 110 19.65 -8.16 -3.29
CA VAL A 110 19.90 -6.73 -3.52
C VAL A 110 20.81 -6.12 -2.44
N SER A 111 21.89 -5.48 -2.88
CA SER A 111 22.78 -4.68 -2.03
C SER A 111 22.49 -3.19 -2.22
N ILE A 112 21.98 -2.54 -1.16
CA ILE A 112 21.66 -1.10 -1.18
C ILE A 112 22.94 -0.27 -1.40
N ASN A 113 24.07 -0.69 -0.82
CA ASN A 113 25.37 -0.04 -1.06
C ASN A 113 25.75 -0.08 -2.54
N ALA A 114 25.66 -1.26 -3.17
CA ALA A 114 25.98 -1.42 -4.60
C ALA A 114 25.03 -0.60 -5.48
N LEU A 115 23.72 -0.61 -5.19
CA LEU A 115 22.73 0.22 -5.87
C LEU A 115 23.04 1.71 -5.77
N THR A 116 23.39 2.18 -4.57
CA THR A 116 23.71 3.59 -4.31
C THR A 116 24.93 4.02 -5.14
N HIS A 117 26.00 3.23 -5.12
CA HIS A 117 27.21 3.48 -5.93
C HIS A 117 26.93 3.46 -7.44
N ALA A 118 26.11 2.52 -7.92
CA ALA A 118 25.75 2.43 -9.33
C ALA A 118 24.96 3.67 -9.78
N ILE A 119 24.02 4.15 -8.96
CA ILE A 119 23.26 5.37 -9.23
C ILE A 119 24.18 6.60 -9.22
N PHE A 120 25.10 6.72 -8.26
CA PHE A 120 26.07 7.82 -8.24
C PHE A 120 26.88 7.90 -9.53
N THR A 121 27.41 6.76 -9.97
CA THR A 121 28.20 6.66 -11.19
C THR A 121 27.38 7.03 -12.42
N LYS A 122 26.19 6.42 -12.60
CA LYS A 122 25.35 6.61 -13.80
C LYS A 122 24.64 7.96 -13.86
N LYS A 123 24.46 8.64 -12.72
CA LYS A 123 23.78 9.93 -12.62
C LYS A 123 24.73 11.10 -12.36
N HIS A 124 26.03 10.86 -12.33
CA HIS A 124 27.05 11.87 -12.00
C HIS A 124 26.69 12.63 -10.72
N PHE A 125 26.38 11.88 -9.67
CA PHE A 125 25.97 12.44 -8.38
C PHE A 125 27.23 12.99 -7.68
N PRO A 126 27.30 14.30 -7.37
CA PRO A 126 28.44 14.85 -6.67
C PRO A 126 28.39 14.42 -5.20
N GLY A 127 29.49 13.85 -4.71
CA GLY A 127 29.61 13.37 -3.33
C GLY A 127 29.85 11.87 -3.21
N SER A 128 29.74 11.39 -1.98
CA SER A 128 29.94 10.00 -1.59
C SER A 128 28.75 9.52 -0.74
N MET A 129 28.76 8.26 -0.30
CA MET A 129 27.70 7.75 0.57
C MET A 129 27.65 8.48 1.91
N SER A 130 28.78 9.02 2.35
CA SER A 130 28.89 9.80 3.58
C SER A 130 28.35 11.22 3.44
N SER A 131 28.14 11.73 2.21
CA SER A 131 27.61 13.07 2.02
C SER A 131 26.13 13.14 2.44
N PRO A 132 25.63 14.30 2.88
CA PRO A 132 24.22 14.47 3.27
C PRO A 132 23.23 14.00 2.20
N GLU A 133 23.50 14.32 0.94
CA GLU A 133 22.68 13.90 -0.20
C GLU A 133 22.78 12.40 -0.47
N GLY A 134 23.96 11.82 -0.22
CA GLY A 134 24.17 10.38 -0.34
C GLY A 134 23.42 9.58 0.71
N GLN A 135 23.39 10.08 1.96
CA GLN A 135 22.59 9.50 3.04
C GLN A 135 21.09 9.54 2.74
N VAL A 136 20.58 10.68 2.23
CA VAL A 136 19.18 10.79 1.79
C VAL A 136 18.87 9.78 0.68
N LEU A 137 19.73 9.67 -0.34
CA LEU A 137 19.53 8.69 -1.40
C LEU A 137 19.52 7.26 -0.85
N TYR A 138 20.46 6.93 0.05
CA TYR A 138 20.58 5.62 0.65
C TYR A 138 19.29 5.21 1.37
N VAL A 139 18.78 6.07 2.25
CA VAL A 139 17.54 5.82 2.99
C VAL A 139 16.35 5.67 2.04
N CYS A 140 16.24 6.53 1.02
CA CYS A 140 15.20 6.37 0.00
C CYS A 140 15.28 5.02 -0.73
N LEU A 141 16.48 4.57 -1.09
CA LEU A 141 16.70 3.30 -1.79
C LEU A 141 16.35 2.12 -0.88
N ALA A 142 16.68 2.18 0.40
CA ALA A 142 16.28 1.15 1.38
C ALA A 142 14.76 0.96 1.38
N ARG A 143 13.99 2.05 1.59
CA ARG A 143 12.52 2.00 1.57
C ARG A 143 11.96 1.49 0.23
N ILE A 144 12.54 1.92 -0.89
CA ILE A 144 12.10 1.44 -2.22
C ILE A 144 12.35 -0.06 -2.35
N VAL A 145 13.51 -0.55 -1.92
CA VAL A 145 13.83 -1.98 -1.92
C VAL A 145 12.87 -2.77 -1.03
N ASP A 146 12.51 -2.25 0.14
CA ASP A 146 11.55 -2.92 1.02
C ASP A 146 10.17 -3.03 0.39
N THR A 147 9.72 -2.04 -0.41
CA THR A 147 8.45 -2.19 -1.15
C THR A 147 8.50 -3.28 -2.23
N TRP A 148 9.67 -3.54 -2.82
CA TRP A 148 9.85 -4.67 -3.74
C TRP A 148 9.88 -5.99 -2.99
N ARG A 149 10.47 -6.02 -1.78
CA ARG A 149 10.44 -7.19 -0.90
C ARG A 149 9.00 -7.55 -0.53
N LEU A 150 8.23 -6.60 0.00
CA LEU A 150 6.80 -6.77 0.27
C LEU A 150 6.06 -7.30 -0.96
N THR A 151 6.32 -6.71 -2.13
CA THR A 151 5.68 -7.15 -3.38
C THR A 151 5.98 -8.63 -3.68
N ARG A 152 7.21 -9.09 -3.47
CA ARG A 152 7.56 -10.52 -3.64
C ARG A 152 6.85 -11.40 -2.63
N GLU A 153 6.88 -11.03 -1.35
CA GLU A 153 6.25 -11.79 -0.27
C GLU A 153 4.76 -12.02 -0.53
N VAL A 154 4.01 -10.95 -0.86
CA VAL A 154 2.58 -11.04 -1.18
C VAL A 154 2.35 -11.85 -2.46
N ASN A 155 3.26 -11.77 -3.45
CA ASN A 155 3.18 -12.60 -4.66
C ASN A 155 3.37 -14.08 -4.36
N ASP A 156 4.35 -14.42 -3.51
CA ASP A 156 4.67 -15.78 -3.13
C ASP A 156 3.52 -16.40 -2.33
N GLN A 157 2.92 -15.63 -1.41
CA GLN A 157 1.70 -16.03 -0.69
C GLN A 157 0.51 -16.19 -1.63
N ALA A 158 0.30 -15.27 -2.58
CA ALA A 158 -0.77 -15.39 -3.57
C ALA A 158 -0.58 -16.59 -4.52
N GLY A 159 0.68 -16.97 -4.78
CA GLY A 159 1.04 -18.16 -5.56
C GLY A 159 1.00 -19.47 -4.78
N THR A 160 1.00 -19.40 -3.44
CA THR A 160 0.92 -20.57 -2.56
C THR A 160 -0.52 -21.08 -2.53
N LYS A 161 -0.75 -22.25 -3.14
CA LYS A 161 -2.08 -22.87 -3.17
C LYS A 161 -2.54 -23.23 -1.76
N TYR A 162 -3.83 -23.04 -1.52
CA TYR A 162 -4.48 -23.62 -0.35
C TYR A 162 -4.30 -25.15 -0.36
N ASP A 163 -4.01 -25.71 0.80
CA ASP A 163 -3.75 -27.14 1.00
C ASP A 163 -4.57 -27.63 2.18
N SER A 164 -5.54 -28.50 1.90
CA SER A 164 -6.43 -29.08 2.92
C SER A 164 -5.75 -30.11 3.82
N THR A 165 -4.53 -30.52 3.48
CA THR A 165 -3.70 -31.39 4.33
C THR A 165 -2.76 -30.60 5.24
N ASN A 166 -2.71 -29.28 5.08
CA ASN A 166 -1.93 -28.39 5.92
C ASN A 166 -2.82 -27.85 7.06
N ASP A 167 -2.52 -28.29 8.29
CA ASP A 167 -3.28 -27.92 9.48
C ASP A 167 -3.38 -26.39 9.68
N HIS A 168 -2.34 -25.64 9.32
CA HIS A 168 -2.35 -24.17 9.45
C HIS A 168 -3.28 -23.50 8.44
N HIS A 169 -3.40 -24.03 7.23
CA HIS A 169 -4.34 -23.54 6.23
C HIS A 169 -5.77 -23.81 6.65
N GLU A 170 -6.05 -25.04 7.10
CA GLU A 170 -7.36 -25.44 7.61
C GLU A 170 -7.75 -24.63 8.85
N GLU A 171 -6.82 -24.41 9.78
CA GLU A 171 -7.06 -23.59 10.96
C GLU A 171 -7.49 -22.16 10.58
N LYS A 172 -6.80 -21.51 9.65
CA LYS A 172 -7.17 -20.17 9.16
C LYS A 172 -8.58 -20.15 8.58
N LEU A 173 -8.95 -21.16 7.78
CA LEU A 173 -10.27 -21.25 7.16
C LEU A 173 -11.38 -21.46 8.20
N LEU A 174 -11.12 -22.30 9.21
CA LEU A 174 -12.06 -22.51 10.31
C LEU A 174 -12.21 -21.27 11.19
N GLN A 175 -11.12 -20.53 11.44
CA GLN A 175 -11.18 -19.24 12.14
C GLN A 175 -12.01 -18.22 11.36
N LEU A 176 -11.87 -18.14 10.04
CA LEU A 176 -12.70 -17.27 9.20
C LEU A 176 -14.20 -17.56 9.40
N TRP A 177 -14.59 -18.84 9.41
CA TRP A 177 -15.97 -19.24 9.71
C TRP A 177 -16.40 -18.76 11.10
N GLN A 178 -15.59 -19.00 12.12
CA GLN A 178 -15.92 -18.63 13.51
C GLN A 178 -16.12 -17.12 13.68
N HIS A 179 -15.34 -16.30 12.97
CA HIS A 179 -15.48 -14.85 13.03
C HIS A 179 -16.76 -14.35 12.36
N LEU A 180 -17.16 -14.93 11.21
CA LEU A 180 -18.36 -14.49 10.47
C LEU A 180 -19.66 -15.12 10.99
N MET A 181 -19.60 -16.36 11.46
CA MET A 181 -20.74 -17.19 11.87
C MET A 181 -20.58 -17.71 13.31
N PRO A 182 -20.39 -16.83 14.32
CA PRO A 182 -20.09 -17.26 15.70
C PRO A 182 -21.20 -18.08 16.36
N ALA A 183 -22.45 -17.90 15.91
CA ALA A 183 -23.62 -18.62 16.43
C ALA A 183 -23.89 -19.96 15.73
N THR A 184 -23.20 -20.24 14.62
CA THR A 184 -23.45 -21.43 13.80
C THR A 184 -22.19 -22.28 13.73
N LYS A 185 -22.26 -23.50 14.28
CA LYS A 185 -21.13 -24.44 14.17
C LYS A 185 -21.04 -24.98 12.74
N LEU A 186 -19.83 -25.02 12.19
CA LEU A 186 -19.56 -25.75 10.95
C LEU A 186 -19.66 -27.26 11.22
N GLU A 187 -20.52 -27.96 10.49
CA GLU A 187 -20.79 -29.39 10.69
C GLU A 187 -19.60 -30.25 10.26
N HIS A 188 -19.08 -29.96 9.06
CA HIS A 188 -17.98 -30.67 8.43
C HIS A 188 -17.14 -29.70 7.59
N ARG A 189 -15.88 -30.06 7.33
CA ARG A 189 -15.01 -29.26 6.45
C ARG A 189 -15.53 -29.17 5.02
N LEU A 190 -16.13 -30.24 4.50
CA LEU A 190 -16.80 -30.25 3.20
C LEU A 190 -18.31 -30.15 3.44
N THR A 191 -18.90 -28.98 3.17
CA THR A 191 -20.30 -28.71 3.49
C THR A 191 -20.84 -27.56 2.66
N LYS A 192 -22.15 -27.54 2.39
CA LYS A 192 -22.80 -26.41 1.73
C LYS A 192 -22.81 -25.14 2.59
N GLN A 193 -22.58 -25.23 3.90
CA GLN A 193 -22.58 -24.06 4.79
C GLN A 193 -21.60 -22.97 4.32
N TRP A 194 -20.52 -23.32 3.63
CA TRP A 194 -19.59 -22.34 3.05
C TRP A 194 -20.24 -21.35 2.08
N THR A 195 -21.36 -21.70 1.46
CA THR A 195 -22.13 -20.77 0.61
C THR A 195 -22.76 -19.64 1.41
N ASP A 196 -23.01 -19.83 2.72
CA ASP A 196 -23.63 -18.84 3.59
C ASP A 196 -22.71 -17.63 3.85
N ILE A 197 -21.39 -17.86 3.78
CA ILE A 197 -20.37 -16.80 3.80
C ILE A 197 -19.83 -16.46 2.41
N GLY A 198 -20.47 -16.98 1.37
CA GLY A 198 -20.24 -16.58 -0.02
C GLY A 198 -19.07 -17.27 -0.71
N PHE A 199 -18.65 -18.48 -0.32
CA PHE A 199 -17.79 -19.34 -1.15
C PHE A 199 -18.61 -20.08 -2.23
N GLN A 200 -17.93 -20.65 -3.24
CA GLN A 200 -18.57 -21.45 -4.28
C GLN A 200 -18.64 -22.92 -3.87
N GLY A 201 -19.85 -23.41 -3.62
CA GLY A 201 -20.10 -24.82 -3.37
C GLY A 201 -19.64 -25.29 -1.99
N GLN A 202 -19.17 -26.54 -1.91
CA GLN A 202 -18.91 -27.22 -0.63
C GLN A 202 -17.47 -27.13 -0.14
N ASP A 203 -16.55 -26.67 -0.98
CA ASP A 203 -15.12 -26.62 -0.67
C ASP A 203 -14.50 -25.27 -1.08
N PRO A 204 -14.25 -24.38 -0.09
CA PRO A 204 -13.55 -23.11 -0.29
C PRO A 204 -12.19 -23.22 -0.99
N ALA A 205 -11.52 -24.38 -0.92
CA ALA A 205 -10.23 -24.59 -1.57
C ALA A 205 -10.28 -24.29 -3.08
N THR A 206 -11.44 -24.49 -3.72
CA THR A 206 -11.60 -24.26 -5.16
C THR A 206 -11.64 -22.79 -5.56
N ASP A 207 -11.94 -21.89 -4.63
CA ASP A 207 -12.08 -20.45 -4.87
C ASP A 207 -10.74 -19.70 -4.79
N PHE A 208 -9.78 -20.23 -4.04
CA PHE A 208 -8.46 -19.60 -3.84
C PHE A 208 -7.50 -19.73 -5.02
N ARG A 209 -7.95 -20.14 -6.22
CA ARG A 209 -7.04 -20.44 -7.36
C ARG A 209 -6.16 -19.26 -7.79
N GLY A 210 -6.67 -18.04 -7.73
CA GLY A 210 -5.97 -16.84 -8.19
C GLY A 210 -5.20 -16.08 -7.11
N MET A 211 -5.58 -16.27 -5.83
CA MET A 211 -5.03 -15.52 -4.69
C MET A 211 -4.44 -16.42 -3.60
N GLY A 212 -4.44 -17.74 -3.79
CA GLY A 212 -3.80 -18.68 -2.89
C GLY A 212 -4.18 -18.47 -1.42
N ILE A 213 -3.19 -18.66 -0.54
CA ILE A 213 -3.37 -18.40 0.89
C ILE A 213 -3.51 -16.90 1.19
N GLN A 214 -2.98 -16.01 0.34
CA GLN A 214 -3.13 -14.55 0.53
C GLN A 214 -4.59 -14.12 0.59
N GLY A 215 -5.45 -14.68 -0.27
CA GLY A 215 -6.87 -14.35 -0.27
C GLY A 215 -7.56 -14.72 1.06
N LEU A 216 -7.15 -15.84 1.66
CA LEU A 216 -7.63 -16.24 2.98
C LEU A 216 -7.04 -15.36 4.09
N ASP A 217 -5.75 -15.05 4.03
CA ASP A 217 -5.06 -14.23 5.01
C ASP A 217 -5.60 -12.81 5.08
N ASP A 218 -5.87 -12.18 3.92
CA ASP A 218 -6.50 -10.87 3.82
C ASP A 218 -7.89 -10.85 4.47
N MET A 219 -8.75 -11.82 4.12
CA MET A 219 -10.09 -11.91 4.68
C MET A 219 -10.07 -12.17 6.19
N LEU A 220 -9.21 -13.07 6.65
CA LEU A 220 -9.06 -13.40 8.06
C LEU A 220 -8.52 -12.20 8.85
N TYR A 221 -7.54 -11.47 8.30
CA TYR A 221 -7.04 -10.23 8.88
C TYR A 221 -8.17 -9.22 9.04
N TYR A 222 -9.01 -9.01 8.02
CA TYR A 222 -10.14 -8.08 8.12
C TYR A 222 -11.11 -8.47 9.25
N CYS A 223 -11.47 -9.74 9.34
CA CYS A 223 -12.39 -10.23 10.36
C CYS A 223 -11.81 -10.17 11.79
N LYS A 224 -10.49 -10.33 11.93
CA LYS A 224 -9.79 -10.26 13.23
C LYS A 224 -9.54 -8.83 13.69
N THR A 225 -9.02 -7.99 12.80
CA THR A 225 -8.55 -6.64 13.12
C THR A 225 -9.71 -5.65 13.18
N TYR A 226 -10.75 -5.84 12.35
CA TYR A 226 -11.90 -4.94 12.25
C TYR A 226 -13.24 -5.69 12.32
N PRO A 227 -13.51 -6.44 13.40
CA PRO A 227 -14.65 -7.36 13.50
C PRO A 227 -16.00 -6.67 13.26
N ASP A 228 -16.21 -5.47 13.80
CA ASP A 228 -17.47 -4.73 13.62
C ASP A 228 -17.70 -4.30 12.17
N SER A 229 -16.63 -3.84 11.50
CA SER A 229 -16.68 -3.45 10.09
C SER A 229 -16.90 -4.67 9.21
N ALA A 230 -16.15 -5.75 9.44
CA ALA A 230 -16.27 -7.00 8.70
C ALA A 230 -17.67 -7.61 8.85
N GLN A 231 -18.21 -7.66 10.08
CA GLN A 231 -19.56 -8.18 10.32
C GLN A 231 -20.63 -7.31 9.66
N ARG A 232 -20.49 -5.98 9.70
CA ARG A 232 -21.42 -5.08 8.99
C ARG A 232 -21.36 -5.31 7.48
N THR A 233 -20.16 -5.41 6.90
CA THR A 233 -19.97 -5.72 5.48
C THR A 233 -20.60 -7.08 5.13
N PHE A 234 -20.40 -8.09 5.98
CA PHE A 234 -20.97 -9.42 5.79
C PHE A 234 -22.50 -9.41 5.82
N LEU A 235 -23.12 -8.83 6.85
CA LEU A 235 -24.58 -8.73 6.94
C LEU A 235 -25.18 -7.95 5.76
N THR A 236 -24.50 -6.89 5.33
CA THR A 236 -24.97 -6.07 4.21
C THR A 236 -24.87 -6.82 2.87
N SER A 237 -23.85 -7.66 2.70
CA SER A 237 -23.70 -8.52 1.53
C SER A 237 -24.81 -9.56 1.37
N GLN A 238 -25.61 -9.82 2.42
CA GLN A 238 -26.76 -10.74 2.39
C GLN A 238 -28.09 -10.05 2.05
N HIS A 239 -28.08 -8.78 1.64
CA HIS A 239 -29.29 -8.02 1.35
C HIS A 239 -30.17 -8.71 0.28
N PRO A 240 -31.51 -8.83 0.45
CA PRO A 240 -32.37 -9.66 -0.42
C PRO A 240 -32.28 -9.38 -1.94
N VAL A 241 -32.02 -8.12 -2.32
CA VAL A 241 -31.88 -7.69 -3.72
C VAL A 241 -30.41 -7.47 -4.10
N SER A 242 -29.75 -6.54 -3.39
CA SER A 242 -28.35 -6.17 -3.61
C SER A 242 -27.33 -7.07 -2.91
N TRP A 243 -27.61 -8.36 -2.78
CA TRP A 243 -26.62 -9.28 -2.20
C TRP A 243 -25.39 -9.42 -3.11
N TYR A 244 -24.26 -9.81 -2.52
CA TYR A 244 -23.08 -10.29 -3.22
C TYR A 244 -22.38 -11.37 -2.38
N PRO A 245 -21.66 -12.31 -3.00
CA PRO A 245 -20.95 -13.37 -2.26
C PRO A 245 -19.74 -12.79 -1.50
N PHE A 246 -19.85 -12.64 -0.18
CA PHE A 246 -18.81 -12.01 0.66
C PHE A 246 -17.40 -12.55 0.38
N ALA A 247 -17.19 -13.88 0.47
CA ALA A 247 -15.86 -14.46 0.28
C ALA A 247 -15.32 -14.27 -1.16
N ILE A 248 -16.14 -14.47 -2.20
CA ILE A 248 -15.70 -14.22 -3.59
C ILE A 248 -15.36 -12.76 -3.84
N VAL A 249 -16.15 -11.83 -3.31
CA VAL A 249 -15.83 -10.40 -3.38
C VAL A 249 -14.55 -10.09 -2.62
N GLY A 250 -14.36 -10.66 -1.43
CA GLY A 250 -13.14 -10.56 -0.65
C GLY A 250 -11.90 -10.99 -1.45
N ILE A 251 -11.95 -12.15 -2.11
CA ILE A 251 -10.86 -12.65 -2.96
C ILE A 251 -10.62 -11.71 -4.17
N ASN A 252 -11.68 -11.19 -4.78
CA ASN A 252 -11.56 -10.23 -5.88
C ASN A 252 -10.91 -8.90 -5.45
N ILE A 253 -11.17 -8.46 -4.22
CA ILE A 253 -10.52 -7.29 -3.63
C ILE A 253 -9.04 -7.59 -3.35
N SER A 254 -8.69 -8.75 -2.81
CA SER A 254 -7.29 -9.17 -2.65
C SER A 254 -6.54 -9.13 -3.99
N HIS A 255 -7.16 -9.65 -5.05
CA HIS A 255 -6.59 -9.57 -6.40
C HIS A 255 -6.40 -8.11 -6.86
N PHE A 256 -7.36 -7.23 -6.61
CA PHE A 256 -7.22 -5.83 -6.95
C PHE A 256 -6.12 -5.13 -6.14
N THR A 257 -6.03 -5.37 -4.83
CA THR A 257 -4.98 -4.83 -3.95
C THR A 257 -3.59 -5.27 -4.42
N LEU A 258 -3.42 -6.55 -4.74
CA LEU A 258 -2.17 -7.06 -5.32
C LEU A 258 -1.87 -6.45 -6.70
N GLN A 259 -2.88 -6.25 -7.54
CA GLN A 259 -2.70 -5.61 -8.85
C GLN A 259 -2.17 -4.17 -8.71
N ILE A 260 -2.74 -3.36 -7.81
CA ILE A 260 -2.27 -1.97 -7.60
C ILE A 260 -0.91 -1.92 -6.88
N LEU A 261 -0.56 -2.94 -6.09
CA LEU A 261 0.79 -3.14 -5.54
C LEU A 261 1.81 -3.43 -6.64
N ARG A 262 1.56 -4.47 -7.47
CA ARG A 262 2.41 -4.86 -8.61
C ARG A 262 2.68 -3.71 -9.57
N ASN A 263 1.66 -2.89 -9.83
CA ASN A 263 1.76 -1.72 -10.70
C ASN A 263 2.41 -0.50 -10.04
N ARG A 264 2.93 -0.63 -8.81
CA ARG A 264 3.51 0.46 -8.01
C ARG A 264 2.58 1.67 -7.86
N GLN A 265 1.27 1.46 -7.79
CA GLN A 265 0.28 2.52 -7.69
C GLN A 265 0.09 3.02 -6.25
N ILE A 266 0.38 2.17 -5.26
CA ILE A 266 0.17 2.45 -3.83
C ILE A 266 1.45 2.82 -3.06
N GLN A 267 2.55 3.10 -3.76
CA GLN A 267 3.85 3.38 -3.12
C GLN A 267 3.78 4.55 -2.14
N TYR A 268 3.00 5.59 -2.45
CA TYR A 268 2.78 6.70 -1.53
C TYR A 268 2.11 6.27 -0.23
N TYR A 269 1.10 5.40 -0.31
CA TYR A 269 0.44 4.83 0.86
C TYR A 269 1.46 4.05 1.72
N LEU A 270 2.28 3.20 1.09
CA LEU A 270 3.29 2.41 1.81
C LEU A 270 4.35 3.29 2.47
N PHE A 271 4.87 4.30 1.77
CA PHE A 271 5.85 5.23 2.35
C PHE A 271 5.26 6.09 3.47
N LYS A 272 3.94 6.29 3.49
CA LYS A 272 3.28 7.12 4.50
C LYS A 272 2.84 6.32 5.73
N PHE A 273 2.33 5.11 5.54
CA PHE A 273 1.66 4.35 6.61
C PHE A 273 2.39 3.08 7.03
N GLY A 274 3.36 2.60 6.23
CA GLY A 274 4.14 1.40 6.53
C GLY A 274 4.36 0.52 5.30
N ILE A 275 5.50 -0.17 5.26
CA ILE A 275 5.90 -1.08 4.16
C ILE A 275 5.71 -2.56 4.58
N GLU A 276 5.21 -2.80 5.79
CA GLU A 276 4.96 -4.13 6.31
C GLU A 276 3.71 -4.77 5.70
N HIS A 277 3.63 -6.10 5.83
CA HIS A 277 2.48 -6.87 5.36
C HIS A 277 1.15 -6.40 5.99
N ASP A 278 1.17 -6.05 7.28
CA ASP A 278 -0.01 -5.52 7.97
C ASP A 278 -0.54 -4.23 7.34
N ALA A 279 0.35 -3.32 6.90
CA ALA A 279 -0.06 -2.09 6.23
C ALA A 279 -0.73 -2.38 4.87
N TYR A 280 -0.27 -3.41 4.16
CA TYR A 280 -0.92 -3.91 2.95
C TYR A 280 -2.31 -4.50 3.26
N GLN A 281 -2.44 -5.31 4.32
CA GLN A 281 -3.72 -5.89 4.72
C GLN A 281 -4.70 -4.84 5.25
N ASP A 282 -4.21 -3.79 5.91
CA ASP A 282 -5.02 -2.62 6.28
C ASP A 282 -5.61 -1.91 5.06
N LEU A 283 -4.84 -1.83 3.96
CA LEU A 283 -5.35 -1.29 2.70
C LEU A 283 -6.41 -2.22 2.10
N TYR A 284 -6.20 -3.54 2.15
CA TYR A 284 -7.22 -4.51 1.76
C TYR A 284 -8.54 -4.28 2.52
N CYS A 285 -8.46 -4.15 3.86
CA CYS A 285 -9.62 -3.90 4.70
C CYS A 285 -10.33 -2.60 4.32
N PHE A 286 -9.55 -1.53 4.11
CA PHE A 286 -10.08 -0.24 3.63
C PHE A 286 -10.82 -0.41 2.30
N LEU A 287 -10.24 -1.12 1.34
CA LEU A 287 -10.85 -1.33 0.03
C LEU A 287 -12.13 -2.17 0.12
N PHE A 288 -12.18 -3.17 1.00
CA PHE A 288 -13.40 -3.95 1.20
C PHE A 288 -14.51 -3.14 1.86
N HIS A 289 -14.18 -2.41 2.93
CA HIS A 289 -15.11 -1.48 3.56
C HIS A 289 -15.67 -0.47 2.53
N ARG A 290 -14.80 0.18 1.75
CA ARG A 290 -15.21 1.17 0.75
C ARG A 290 -15.97 0.57 -0.42
N PHE A 291 -15.68 -0.66 -0.82
CA PHE A 291 -16.46 -1.35 -1.83
C PHE A 291 -17.89 -1.59 -1.34
N ASN A 292 -18.06 -2.03 -0.08
CA ASN A 292 -19.38 -2.22 0.51
C ASN A 292 -20.19 -0.92 0.54
N ASP A 293 -19.58 0.19 0.98
CA ASP A 293 -20.23 1.51 0.94
C ASP A 293 -20.62 1.91 -0.48
N TYR A 294 -19.71 1.70 -1.44
CA TYR A 294 -19.97 2.01 -2.84
C TYR A 294 -21.10 1.18 -3.41
N TRP A 295 -21.10 -0.13 -3.17
CA TRP A 295 -22.14 -1.06 -3.60
C TRP A 295 -23.52 -0.70 -3.05
N THR A 296 -23.57 -0.32 -1.79
CA THR A 296 -24.82 -0.01 -1.08
C THR A 296 -25.34 1.38 -1.37
N SER A 297 -24.50 2.29 -1.90
CA SER A 297 -24.93 3.63 -2.32
C SER A 297 -25.91 3.63 -3.51
N PHE A 298 -26.04 2.51 -4.23
CA PHE A 298 -27.01 2.37 -5.31
C PHE A 298 -28.37 1.96 -4.76
N ASP A 299 -29.16 2.94 -4.32
CA ASP A 299 -30.51 2.69 -3.77
C ASP A 299 -31.64 2.77 -4.81
N ASN A 300 -31.46 3.49 -5.91
CA ASN A 300 -32.50 3.66 -6.94
C ASN A 300 -31.93 3.92 -8.36
N PRO A 301 -31.89 2.92 -9.27
CA PRO A 301 -32.24 1.52 -9.03
C PRO A 301 -31.18 0.81 -8.16
N ARG A 302 -31.63 -0.17 -7.38
CA ARG A 302 -30.71 -1.07 -6.65
C ARG A 302 -29.89 -1.91 -7.62
N VAL A 303 -28.60 -2.03 -7.34
CA VAL A 303 -27.73 -2.99 -8.04
C VAL A 303 -28.03 -4.40 -7.59
N THR A 304 -27.80 -5.36 -8.48
CA THR A 304 -27.88 -6.80 -8.20
C THR A 304 -26.54 -7.46 -8.46
N VAL A 305 -26.38 -8.72 -8.07
CA VAL A 305 -25.16 -9.50 -8.37
C VAL A 305 -24.81 -9.50 -9.88
N MET A 306 -25.80 -9.35 -10.77
CA MET A 306 -25.58 -9.27 -12.22
C MET A 306 -24.82 -8.01 -12.65
N ASP A 307 -24.82 -6.96 -11.82
CA ASP A 307 -24.11 -5.72 -12.05
C ASP A 307 -22.66 -5.76 -11.55
N PHE A 308 -22.23 -6.86 -10.94
CA PHE A 308 -20.95 -6.95 -10.22
C PHE A 308 -19.76 -6.47 -11.04
N GLU A 309 -19.54 -7.04 -12.23
CA GLU A 309 -18.38 -6.67 -13.06
C GLU A 309 -18.36 -5.19 -13.43
N ARG A 310 -19.54 -4.62 -13.74
CA ARG A 310 -19.67 -3.20 -14.07
C ARG A 310 -19.36 -2.32 -12.86
N VAL A 311 -19.99 -2.61 -11.71
CA VAL A 311 -19.87 -1.81 -10.48
C VAL A 311 -18.47 -1.93 -9.90
N PHE A 312 -17.90 -3.14 -9.86
CA PHE A 312 -16.54 -3.38 -9.39
C PHE A 312 -15.51 -2.74 -10.32
N GLY A 313 -15.73 -2.78 -11.63
CA GLY A 313 -14.91 -2.04 -12.60
C GLY A 313 -14.92 -0.52 -12.35
N GLN A 314 -16.09 0.06 -12.10
CA GLN A 314 -16.23 1.48 -11.73
C GLN A 314 -15.53 1.79 -10.40
N PHE A 315 -15.70 0.94 -9.39
CA PHE A 315 -15.03 1.08 -8.10
C PHE A 315 -13.51 1.13 -8.25
N LYS A 316 -12.93 0.21 -9.03
CA LYS A 316 -11.47 0.21 -9.31
C LYS A 316 -11.01 1.53 -9.92
N GLN A 317 -11.78 2.09 -10.87
CA GLN A 317 -11.45 3.38 -11.49
C GLN A 317 -11.49 4.52 -10.47
N VAL A 318 -12.50 4.57 -9.60
CA VAL A 318 -12.61 5.57 -8.52
C VAL A 318 -11.38 5.49 -7.61
N ILE A 319 -11.01 4.30 -7.15
CA ILE A 319 -9.83 4.08 -6.31
C ILE A 319 -8.54 4.52 -7.02
N GLN A 320 -8.37 4.19 -8.30
CA GLN A 320 -7.20 4.57 -9.08
C GLN A 320 -7.07 6.09 -9.30
N LEU A 321 -8.18 6.83 -9.28
CA LEU A 321 -8.19 8.29 -9.31
C LEU A 321 -7.88 8.91 -7.94
N GLN A 322 -8.05 8.15 -6.85
CA GLN A 322 -7.92 8.60 -5.46
C GLN A 322 -6.71 7.99 -4.72
N LEU A 323 -5.71 7.46 -5.43
CA LEU A 323 -4.57 6.74 -4.82
C LEU A 323 -3.84 7.51 -3.69
N PHE A 324 -3.79 8.85 -3.75
CA PHE A 324 -3.15 9.69 -2.72
C PHE A 324 -4.05 10.01 -1.52
N GLN A 325 -5.33 9.65 -1.60
CA GLN A 325 -6.32 9.79 -0.54
C GLN A 325 -6.53 8.46 0.20
N LEU A 326 -5.89 7.37 -0.24
CA LEU A 326 -5.92 6.10 0.46
C LEU A 326 -5.33 6.24 1.87
N VAL A 327 -6.00 5.64 2.83
CA VAL A 327 -5.64 5.60 4.24
C VAL A 327 -5.93 4.21 4.82
N PRO A 328 -5.26 3.79 5.90
CA PRO A 328 -5.61 2.55 6.60
C PRO A 328 -7.04 2.62 7.13
N LEU A 329 -7.71 1.47 7.25
CA LEU A 329 -9.11 1.45 7.68
C LEU A 329 -9.32 2.04 9.09
N TYR A 330 -8.40 1.79 10.02
CA TYR A 330 -8.48 2.37 11.37
C TYR A 330 -8.59 3.91 11.36
N PHE A 331 -8.05 4.58 10.33
CA PHE A 331 -8.12 6.03 10.19
C PHE A 331 -9.56 6.48 9.92
N VAL A 332 -10.26 5.79 9.01
CA VAL A 332 -11.66 6.07 8.65
C VAL A 332 -12.59 5.79 9.85
N LEU A 333 -12.39 4.66 10.52
CA LEU A 333 -13.26 4.26 11.63
C LEU A 333 -13.11 5.20 12.83
N ARG A 334 -11.91 5.72 13.08
CA ARG A 334 -11.67 6.71 14.15
C ARG A 334 -12.37 8.03 13.88
N ASP A 335 -12.30 8.55 12.67
CA ASP A 335 -12.94 9.84 12.34
C ASP A 335 -14.47 9.72 12.42
N ASN A 336 -15.04 8.61 11.92
CA ASN A 336 -16.47 8.35 12.11
C ASN A 336 -16.84 8.31 13.60
N SER A 337 -16.07 7.62 14.45
CA SER A 337 -16.39 7.57 15.89
C SER A 337 -16.39 8.94 16.58
N LYS A 338 -15.55 9.88 16.12
CA LYS A 338 -15.56 11.27 16.61
C LYS A 338 -16.81 12.01 16.17
N GLU A 339 -17.23 11.86 14.91
CA GLU A 339 -18.49 12.46 14.43
C GLU A 339 -19.71 11.92 15.20
N TRP A 340 -19.72 10.63 15.57
CA TRP A 340 -20.77 10.06 16.41
C TRP A 340 -20.77 10.64 17.84
N LEU A 341 -19.59 10.77 18.47
CA LEU A 341 -19.45 11.35 19.81
C LEU A 341 -19.86 12.84 19.84
N ASP A 342 -19.48 13.61 18.82
CA ASP A 342 -19.86 15.02 18.70
C ASP A 342 -21.37 15.20 18.49
N GLN A 343 -22.05 14.24 17.84
CA GLN A 343 -23.51 14.23 17.67
C GLN A 343 -24.25 13.82 18.96
N GLU A 344 -23.71 12.90 19.76
CA GLU A 344 -24.25 12.52 21.07
C GLU A 344 -24.12 13.65 22.11
N ASP A 345 -22.99 14.38 22.12
CA ASP A 345 -22.80 15.53 23.01
C ASP A 345 -23.75 16.69 22.66
N GLN A 346 -24.06 16.89 21.38
CA GLN A 346 -25.05 17.89 20.95
C GLN A 346 -26.49 17.51 21.31
N THR A 347 -26.85 16.22 21.22
CA THR A 347 -28.18 15.73 21.60
C THR A 347 -28.38 15.68 23.12
N THR A 348 -27.35 15.34 23.90
CA THR A 348 -27.40 15.37 25.36
C THR A 348 -27.38 16.80 25.93
N SER A 349 -26.71 17.75 25.27
CA SER A 349 -26.75 19.19 25.60
C SER A 349 -28.13 19.83 25.36
N THR A 350 -28.80 19.45 24.26
CA THR A 350 -30.17 19.91 23.96
C THR A 350 -31.24 19.28 24.86
N LEU A 351 -30.98 18.10 25.42
CA LEU A 351 -31.85 17.46 26.42
C LEU A 351 -31.65 17.99 27.85
N ARG A 352 -30.48 18.59 28.17
CA ARG A 352 -30.21 19.24 29.47
C ARG A 352 -30.61 20.71 29.53
N SER A 353 -31.01 21.31 28.41
CA SER A 353 -31.45 22.70 28.29
C SER A 353 -32.98 22.85 28.14
N ARG A 354 -33.72 21.76 28.33
CA ARG A 354 -35.18 21.73 28.53
C ARG A 354 -35.47 21.18 29.92
#